data_AF-A0A0Q7EXN4-F1
#
_entry.id   AF-A0A0Q7EXN4-F1
#
_cell.length_a   1.000
_cell.length_b   1.000
_cell.length_c   1.000
_cell.angle_alpha   90.00
_cell.angle_beta   90.00
_cell.angle_gamma   90.00
#
_symmetry.space_group_name_H-M   'P 1'
#
loop_
_entity.id
_entity.type
_entity.pdbx_description
1 polymer ?
#
loop_
_entity_poly.entity_id
_entity_poly.type
_entity_poly.pdbx_seq_one_letter_code
_entity_poly.pdbx_strand_id
1 'polypeptide(L)'
;MKHAGDQALDRLEPLLDELRALPGMVEKKRGVFYRKSKAFLHFHEDPKGLFADIRDDAGQDFDRFDVTAEPGRAALLAATKARLTAWQPTAPPGL
;
A
#
# COMPACT_ATOMS: atom_id res chain seq x y z
N MET A 1 14.19 -2.30 -7.75
CA MET A 1 13.78 -1.22 -6.83
C MET A 1 14.33 -1.50 -5.45
N LYS A 2 14.74 -0.46 -4.73
CA LYS A 2 15.08 -0.52 -3.31
C LYS A 2 13.87 -0.01 -2.52
N HIS A 3 13.54 -0.66 -1.41
CA HIS A 3 12.55 -0.12 -0.48
C HIS A 3 12.96 1.28 -0.02
N ALA A 4 11.97 2.14 0.20
CA ALA A 4 12.19 3.46 0.76
C ALA A 4 12.90 3.35 2.13
N GLY A 5 14.00 4.08 2.29
CA GLY A 5 14.70 4.21 3.56
C GLY A 5 13.98 5.15 4.52
N ASP A 6 14.51 5.26 5.74
CA ASP A 6 13.83 5.99 6.82
C ASP A 6 13.59 7.47 6.49
N GLN A 7 14.55 8.17 5.90
CA GLN A 7 14.38 9.57 5.50
C GLN A 7 13.32 9.77 4.41
N ALA A 8 13.15 8.79 3.52
CA ALA A 8 12.09 8.81 2.53
C ALA A 8 10.72 8.59 3.19
N LEU A 9 10.66 7.65 4.14
CA LEU A 9 9.45 7.35 4.90
C LEU A 9 9.06 8.50 5.85
N ASP A 10 10.02 9.24 6.41
CA ASP A 10 9.77 10.44 7.23
C ASP A 10 8.97 11.49 6.44
N ARG A 11 9.30 11.66 5.15
CA ARG A 11 8.57 12.58 4.25
C ARG A 11 7.15 12.10 3.93
N LEU A 12 6.89 10.81 4.12
CA LEU A 12 5.59 10.19 3.88
C LEU A 12 4.81 9.96 5.18
N GLU A 13 5.31 10.39 6.35
CA GLU A 13 4.69 10.08 7.63
C GLU A 13 3.20 10.45 7.72
N PRO A 14 2.74 11.62 7.22
CA PRO A 14 1.30 11.92 7.22
C PRO A 14 0.47 10.90 6.43
N LEU A 15 0.98 10.44 5.27
CA LEU A 15 0.34 9.40 4.47
C LEU A 15 0.40 8.04 5.19
N LEU A 16 1.51 7.72 5.85
CA LEU A 16 1.65 6.48 6.61
C LEU A 16 0.65 6.42 7.77
N ASP A 17 0.42 7.54 8.46
CA ASP A 17 -0.59 7.62 9.53
C ASP A 17 -2.01 7.39 9.00
N GLU A 18 -2.35 7.97 7.84
CA GLU A 18 -3.63 7.70 7.19
C GLU A 18 -3.80 6.23 6.79
N LEU A 19 -2.73 5.58 6.31
CA LEU A 19 -2.74 4.15 5.95
C LEU A 19 -2.86 3.24 7.19
N ARG A 20 -2.15 3.57 8.28
CA ARG A 20 -2.22 2.85 9.57
C ARG A 20 -3.61 2.90 10.19
N ALA A 21 -4.35 3.98 9.95
CA ALA A 21 -5.73 4.12 10.42
C ALA A 21 -6.73 3.22 9.67
N LEU A 22 -6.36 2.65 8.51
CA LEU A 22 -7.26 1.80 7.73
C LEU A 22 -7.34 0.38 8.33
N PRO A 23 -8.56 -0.14 8.58
CA PRO A 23 -8.71 -1.51 9.05
C PRO A 23 -8.39 -2.51 7.94
N GLY A 24 -8.00 -3.72 8.34
CA GLY A 24 -7.81 -4.85 7.41
C GLY A 24 -6.41 -4.95 6.79
N MET A 25 -5.47 -4.10 7.21
CA MET A 25 -4.05 -4.27 6.96
C MET A 25 -3.23 -4.14 8.24
N VAL A 26 -2.00 -4.64 8.20
CA VAL A 26 -1.04 -4.57 9.30
C VAL A 26 0.29 -4.09 8.75
N GLU A 27 0.86 -3.05 9.34
CA GLU A 27 2.22 -2.63 9.05
C GLU A 27 3.22 -3.59 9.71
N LYS A 28 3.91 -4.41 8.92
CA LYS A 28 4.89 -5.41 9.41
C LYS A 28 6.27 -4.79 9.64
N LYS A 29 6.60 -3.81 8.81
CA LYS A 29 7.77 -2.95 8.88
C LYS A 29 7.33 -1.57 8.41
N ARG A 30 7.97 -0.51 8.90
CA ARG A 30 7.68 0.86 8.46
C ARG A 30 7.60 0.94 6.93
N GLY A 31 6.47 1.40 6.41
CA GLY A 31 6.22 1.50 4.97
C GLY A 31 5.95 0.16 4.25
N VAL A 32 5.66 -0.92 4.98
CA VAL A 32 5.32 -2.24 4.41
C VAL A 32 4.09 -2.81 5.09
N PHE A 33 2.98 -2.79 4.38
CA PHE A 33 1.67 -3.21 4.83
C PHE A 33 1.28 -4.57 4.24
N TYR A 34 0.74 -5.41 5.10
CA TYR A 34 0.29 -6.75 4.77
C TYR A 34 -1.21 -6.86 4.95
N ARG A 35 -1.82 -7.70 4.13
CA ARG A 35 -3.23 -8.10 4.23
C ARG A 35 -3.31 -9.61 4.12
N LYS A 36 -3.84 -10.29 5.14
CA LYS A 36 -3.97 -11.76 5.19
C LYS A 36 -2.69 -12.51 4.82
N SER A 37 -1.60 -12.13 5.49
CA SER A 37 -0.27 -12.71 5.29
C SER A 37 0.37 -12.48 3.91
N LYS A 38 -0.25 -11.67 3.05
CA LYS A 38 0.32 -11.26 1.76
C LYS A 38 0.79 -9.80 1.83
N ALA A 39 1.95 -9.51 1.25
CA ALA A 39 2.38 -8.12 1.04
C ALA A 39 1.32 -7.41 0.19
N PHE A 40 0.85 -6.27 0.67
CA PHE A 40 -0.28 -5.55 0.10
C PHE A 40 0.12 -4.17 -0.41
N LEU A 41 0.86 -3.40 0.38
CA LEU A 41 1.35 -2.08 -0.02
C LEU A 41 2.76 -1.91 0.50
N HIS A 42 3.66 -1.40 -0.34
CA HIS A 42 5.01 -1.10 0.07
C HIS A 42 5.61 0.05 -0.71
N PHE A 43 6.53 0.78 -0.08
CA PHE A 43 7.17 1.96 -0.66
C PHE A 43 8.57 1.65 -1.18
N HIS A 44 8.93 2.33 -2.27
CA HIS A 44 10.24 2.30 -2.91
C HIS A 44 10.73 3.73 -3.15
N GLU A 45 12.05 3.89 -3.16
CA GLU A 45 12.68 5.12 -3.61
C GLU A 45 13.67 4.82 -4.73
N ASP A 46 13.75 5.73 -5.70
CA ASP A 46 14.77 5.73 -6.74
C ASP A 46 15.06 7.18 -7.19
N PRO A 47 16.05 7.43 -8.07
CA PRO A 47 16.40 8.78 -8.47
C PRO A 47 15.26 9.61 -9.10
N LYS A 48 14.18 8.98 -9.56
CA LYS A 48 13.01 9.66 -10.14
C LYS A 48 12.01 10.11 -9.07
N GLY A 49 12.06 9.56 -7.86
CA GLY A 49 11.14 9.94 -6.80
C GLY A 49 10.80 8.81 -5.82
N LEU A 50 9.65 8.99 -5.17
CA LEU A 50 9.07 8.03 -4.23
C LEU A 50 7.88 7.35 -4.88
N PHE A 51 7.82 6.02 -4.77
CA PHE A 51 6.77 5.21 -5.37
C PHE A 51 6.15 4.28 -4.33
N ALA A 52 4.87 3.98 -4.52
CA ALA A 52 4.16 2.98 -3.74
C ALA A 52 3.60 1.92 -4.69
N ASP A 53 3.89 0.67 -4.37
CA ASP A 53 3.36 -0.50 -5.07
C ASP A 53 2.26 -1.10 -4.20
N ILE A 54 1.03 -1.07 -4.69
CA ILE A 54 -0.15 -1.64 -4.03
C ILE A 54 -0.70 -2.79 -4.86
N ARG A 55 -1.01 -3.90 -4.21
CA ARG A 55 -1.51 -5.10 -4.85
C ARG A 55 -2.83 -4.81 -5.54
N ASP A 56 -3.01 -5.30 -6.76
CA ASP A 56 -4.22 -5.13 -7.55
C ASP A 56 -5.44 -5.84 -6.92
N ASP A 57 -6.61 -5.64 -7.52
CA ASP A 57 -7.88 -6.21 -7.03
C ASP A 57 -7.88 -7.74 -7.07
N ALA A 58 -7.22 -8.33 -8.08
CA ALA A 58 -7.09 -9.78 -8.22
C ALA A 58 -6.07 -10.39 -7.25
N GLY A 59 -5.27 -9.58 -6.56
CA GLY A 59 -4.17 -10.01 -5.70
C GLY A 59 -2.98 -10.63 -6.47
N GLN A 60 -2.87 -10.41 -7.78
CA GLN A 60 -1.87 -11.02 -8.66
C GLN A 60 -0.68 -10.09 -8.87
N ASP A 61 -0.94 -8.85 -9.27
CA ASP A 61 0.07 -7.86 -9.63
C ASP A 61 0.08 -6.65 -8.68
N PHE A 62 0.95 -5.69 -8.98
CA PHE A 62 1.04 -4.42 -8.25
C PHE A 62 0.80 -3.24 -9.20
N ASP A 63 -0.09 -2.36 -8.79
CA ASP A 63 -0.23 -1.03 -9.36
C ASP A 63 0.75 -0.08 -8.67
N ARG A 64 1.51 0.67 -9.48
CA ARG A 64 2.47 1.65 -8.99
C ARG A 64 1.90 3.06 -9.01
N PHE A 65 2.08 3.76 -7.91
CA PHE A 65 1.74 5.17 -7.74
C PHE A 65 3.02 5.97 -7.47
N ASP A 66 3.23 7.06 -8.21
CA ASP A 66 4.18 8.10 -7.79
C ASP A 66 3.60 8.83 -6.59
N VAL A 67 4.30 8.84 -5.47
CA VAL A 67 3.89 9.47 -4.20
C VAL A 67 4.84 10.59 -3.78
N THR A 68 5.69 11.04 -4.71
CA THR A 68 6.62 12.15 -4.49
C THR A 68 5.86 13.40 -4.06
N ALA A 69 4.69 13.64 -4.66
CA ALA A 69 3.82 14.79 -4.38
C ALA A 69 2.42 14.38 -3.92
N GLU A 70 1.73 15.32 -3.26
CA GLU A 70 0.40 15.14 -2.65
C GLU A 70 -0.67 14.51 -3.56
N PRO A 71 -0.82 14.88 -4.85
CA PRO A 71 -1.85 14.27 -5.70
C PRO A 71 -1.70 12.74 -5.82
N GLY A 72 -0.46 12.27 -5.90
CA GLY A 72 -0.13 10.86 -5.94
C GLY A 72 -0.40 10.13 -4.62
N ARG A 73 -0.15 10.80 -3.49
CA ARG A 73 -0.46 10.29 -2.14
C ARG A 73 -1.97 10.13 -1.95
N ALA A 74 -2.74 11.13 -2.35
CA ALA A 74 -4.21 11.08 -2.31
C ALA A 74 -4.76 9.95 -3.20
N ALA A 75 -4.20 9.79 -4.41
CA ALA A 75 -4.57 8.71 -5.31
C ALA A 75 -4.26 7.32 -4.72
N LEU A 76 -3.08 7.14 -4.12
CA LEU A 76 -2.72 5.89 -3.43
C LEU A 76 -3.71 5.59 -2.30
N LEU A 77 -4.03 6.58 -1.46
CA LEU A 77 -4.92 6.39 -0.32
C LEU A 77 -6.34 6.01 -0.78
N ALA A 78 -6.86 6.67 -1.81
CA ALA A 78 -8.16 6.35 -2.39
C ALA A 78 -8.18 4.92 -2.96
N ALA A 79 -7.16 4.54 -3.73
CA ALA A 79 -7.04 3.21 -4.30
C ALA A 79 -6.87 2.13 -3.21
N THR A 80 -6.16 2.45 -2.13
CA THR A 80 -6.03 1.58 -0.96
C THR A 80 -7.38 1.29 -0.32
N LYS A 81 -8.17 2.33 -0.03
CA LYS A 81 -9.52 2.21 0.53
C LYS A 81 -10.42 1.37 -0.37
N ALA A 82 -10.39 1.59 -1.68
CA ALA A 82 -11.18 0.83 -2.65
C ALA A 82 -10.84 -0.67 -2.61
N ARG A 83 -9.55 -1.02 -2.67
CA ARG A 83 -9.09 -2.42 -2.67
C ARG A 83 -9.32 -3.14 -1.34
N LEU A 84 -9.32 -2.41 -0.22
CA LEU A 84 -9.72 -2.97 1.07
C LEU A 84 -11.20 -3.38 1.07
N THR A 85 -12.07 -2.56 0.48
CA THR A 85 -13.50 -2.85 0.38
C THR A 85 -13.82 -3.95 -0.64
N ALA A 86 -13.08 -4.02 -1.75
CA ALA A 86 -13.34 -4.93 -2.85
C ALA A 86 -13.03 -6.42 -2.58
N TRP A 87 -12.64 -6.80 -1.35
CA TRP A 87 -12.41 -8.21 -1.04
C TRP A 87 -13.70 -8.98 -0.80
N GLN A 88 -14.02 -9.86 -1.74
CA GLN A 88 -14.92 -10.98 -1.51
C GLN A 88 -14.09 -12.20 -1.05
N PRO A 89 -14.38 -12.83 0.11
CA PRO A 89 -13.93 -14.18 0.34
C PRO A 89 -14.50 -15.07 -0.76
N THR A 90 -13.64 -15.82 -1.46
CA THR A 90 -14.11 -17.10 -1.96
C THR A 90 -14.56 -17.88 -0.74
N ALA A 91 -15.87 -18.01 -0.57
CA ALA A 91 -16.41 -18.97 0.38
C ALA A 91 -15.77 -20.33 0.04
N PRO A 92 -15.26 -21.09 1.02
CA PRO A 92 -14.93 -22.48 0.74
C PRO A 92 -16.20 -23.15 0.19
N PRO A 93 -16.11 -24.03 -0.83
CA PRO A 93 -17.25 -24.82 -1.24
C PRO A 93 -17.77 -25.54 0.01
N GLY A 94 -19.03 -25.29 0.35
CA GLY A 94 -19.68 -25.91 1.50
C GLY A 94 -19.57 -27.43 1.40
N LEU A 95 -19.22 -28.06 2.53
CA LEU A 95 -19.33 -29.50 2.76
C LEU A 95 -20.80 -29.93 2.82
#